data_AF-A0A4Q5WBG2-F1
#
_entry.id   AF-A0A4Q5WBG2-F1
#
_cell.length_a   1.000
_cell.length_b   1.000
_cell.length_c   1.000
_cell.angle_alpha   90.00
_cell.angle_beta   90.00
_cell.angle_gamma   90.00
#
_symmetry.space_group_name_H-M   'P 1'
#
loop_
_entity.id
_entity.type
_entity.pdbx_description
1 polymer ?
#
loop_
_entity_poly.entity_id
_entity_poly.type
_entity_poly.pdbx_seq_one_letter_code
_entity_poly.pdbx_strand_id
1 'polypeptide(L)'
;MRIPVILLFLLTSLAARSQQPDSVRALIDSTLNVMEHRALHGAAINWPALRDSVRRKAAGAQSDTAAAPALFWAFDQLQDKHGWITIADSTHYNENIRREKRALNPGLLAALRKGPRLYNGKLEGKYAYINIHYFRDQTEETMNAYAQQIQ
;
A
#
# COMPACT_ATOMS: atom_id res chain seq x y z
N MET A 1 44.06 15.12 -45.26
CA MET A 1 42.81 14.32 -45.24
C MET A 1 42.77 13.45 -43.98
N ARG A 2 42.30 13.98 -42.85
CA ARG A 2 42.18 13.22 -41.56
C ARG A 2 40.89 13.56 -40.79
N ILE A 3 39.86 13.98 -41.52
CA ILE A 3 38.57 14.38 -40.96
C ILE A 3 37.54 13.22 -40.86
N PRO A 4 37.60 12.09 -41.62
CA PRO A 4 36.49 11.13 -41.60
C PRO A 4 36.46 10.20 -40.36
N VAL A 5 37.55 10.13 -39.57
CA VAL A 5 37.62 9.20 -38.42
C VAL A 5 36.94 9.76 -37.17
N ILE A 6 36.89 11.08 -37.01
CA ILE A 6 36.29 11.72 -35.82
C ILE A 6 34.75 11.68 -35.88
N LEU A 7 34.16 11.68 -37.08
CA LEU A 7 32.70 11.62 -37.23
C LEU A 7 32.10 10.25 -36.87
N LEU A 8 32.88 9.17 -36.97
CA LEU A 8 32.41 7.80 -36.70
C LEU A 8 32.26 7.51 -35.20
N PHE A 9 33.01 8.20 -34.33
CA PHE A 9 32.92 8.06 -32.89
C PHE A 9 31.78 8.87 -32.25
N LEU A 10 31.22 9.87 -32.93
CA LEU A 10 30.09 10.65 -32.41
C LEU A 10 28.72 9.98 -32.61
N LEU A 11 28.63 8.94 -33.46
CA LEU A 11 27.38 8.23 -33.76
C LEU A 11 27.10 7.03 -32.84
N THR A 12 28.06 6.58 -32.04
CA THR A 12 27.89 5.42 -31.14
C THR A 12 27.39 5.78 -29.75
N SER A 13 27.25 7.07 -29.43
CA SER A 13 26.66 7.57 -28.18
C SER A 13 25.13 7.67 -28.21
N LEU A 14 24.48 7.23 -29.29
CA LEU A 14 23.02 7.11 -29.34
C LEU A 14 22.55 5.96 -28.45
N ALA A 15 22.20 6.32 -27.21
CA ALA A 15 21.29 5.61 -26.33
C ALA A 15 21.62 4.12 -26.12
N ALA A 16 22.69 3.85 -25.36
CA ALA A 16 22.66 2.70 -24.49
C ALA A 16 21.46 2.87 -23.54
N ARG A 17 20.31 2.31 -23.89
CA ARG A 17 19.22 2.10 -22.94
C ARG A 17 19.80 1.21 -21.86
N SER A 18 20.19 1.81 -20.73
CA SER A 18 20.61 1.07 -19.54
C SER A 18 19.54 0.01 -19.29
N GLN A 19 19.95 -1.26 -19.35
CA GLN A 19 19.04 -2.34 -19.01
C GLN A 19 18.55 -2.11 -17.58
N GLN A 20 17.24 -2.25 -17.36
CA GLN A 20 16.69 -2.16 -16.02
C GLN A 20 17.39 -3.18 -15.11
N PRO A 21 17.90 -2.77 -13.93
CA PRO A 21 18.58 -3.67 -13.02
C PRO A 21 17.71 -4.88 -12.70
N ASP A 22 18.32 -6.06 -12.59
CA ASP A 22 17.58 -7.29 -12.34
C ASP A 22 16.83 -7.26 -10.99
N SER A 23 17.36 -6.54 -9.99
CA SER A 23 16.68 -6.31 -8.71
C SER A 23 15.36 -5.57 -8.88
N VAL A 24 15.32 -4.53 -9.71
CA VAL A 24 14.11 -3.74 -9.98
C VAL A 24 13.10 -4.59 -10.77
N ARG A 25 13.58 -5.41 -11.72
CA ARG A 25 12.72 -6.34 -12.46
C ARG A 25 12.12 -7.39 -11.52
N ALA A 26 12.93 -7.97 -10.64
CA ALA A 26 12.49 -8.95 -9.66
C ALA A 26 11.47 -8.36 -8.68
N LEU A 27 11.66 -7.12 -8.23
CA LEU A 27 10.66 -6.39 -7.43
C LEU A 27 9.33 -6.31 -8.20
N ILE A 28 9.34 -5.79 -9.43
CA ILE A 28 8.13 -5.62 -10.23
C ILE A 28 7.41 -6.95 -10.43
N ASP A 29 8.13 -7.99 -10.86
CA ASP A 29 7.52 -9.28 -11.15
C ASP A 29 6.96 -9.94 -9.87
N SER A 30 7.69 -9.85 -8.76
CA SER A 30 7.25 -10.41 -7.46
C SER A 30 6.04 -9.67 -6.92
N THR A 31 6.04 -8.33 -6.96
CA THR A 31 4.89 -7.53 -6.54
C THR A 31 3.66 -7.87 -7.36
N LEU A 32 3.76 -7.94 -8.69
CA LEU A 32 2.64 -8.29 -9.56
C LEU A 32 2.15 -9.72 -9.31
N ASN A 33 3.06 -10.66 -9.02
CA ASN A 33 2.69 -12.02 -8.68
C ASN A 33 1.90 -12.11 -7.36
N VAL A 34 2.33 -11.36 -6.33
CA VAL A 34 1.59 -11.28 -5.07
C VAL A 34 0.21 -10.68 -5.28
N MET A 35 0.11 -9.58 -6.04
CA MET A 35 -1.18 -8.97 -6.39
C MET A 35 -2.09 -9.97 -7.12
N GLU A 36 -1.56 -10.70 -8.10
CA GLU A 36 -2.29 -11.70 -8.89
C GLU A 36 -2.88 -12.83 -8.05
N HIS A 37 -2.08 -13.36 -7.11
CA HIS A 37 -2.51 -14.52 -6.33
C HIS A 37 -3.25 -14.19 -5.04
N ARG A 38 -3.19 -12.94 -4.55
CA ARG A 38 -3.72 -12.57 -3.23
C ARG A 38 -4.81 -11.51 -3.25
N ALA A 39 -4.94 -10.74 -4.33
CA ALA A 39 -5.97 -9.71 -4.40
C ALA A 39 -7.37 -10.34 -4.41
N LEU A 40 -8.26 -9.81 -3.55
CA LEU A 40 -9.66 -10.26 -3.46
C LEU A 40 -10.39 -10.17 -4.80
N HIS A 41 -10.11 -9.12 -5.58
CA HIS A 41 -10.68 -8.88 -6.90
C HIS A 41 -9.73 -9.25 -8.05
N GLY A 42 -8.66 -10.01 -7.77
CA GLY A 42 -7.63 -10.34 -8.75
C GLY A 42 -8.14 -11.12 -9.96
N ALA A 43 -9.18 -11.96 -9.79
CA ALA A 43 -9.75 -12.74 -10.88
C ALA A 43 -10.42 -11.90 -11.99
N ALA A 44 -10.84 -10.66 -11.70
CA ALA A 44 -11.46 -9.78 -12.69
C ALA A 44 -10.44 -8.99 -13.53
N ILE A 45 -9.15 -9.06 -13.18
CA ILE A 45 -8.09 -8.28 -13.81
C ILE A 45 -7.52 -9.03 -15.00
N ASN A 46 -7.36 -8.34 -16.13
CA ASN A 46 -6.56 -8.82 -17.26
C ASN A 46 -5.06 -8.68 -16.92
N TRP A 47 -4.50 -9.71 -16.28
CA TRP A 47 -3.11 -9.73 -15.82
C TRP A 47 -2.08 -9.52 -16.93
N PRO A 48 -2.19 -10.16 -18.12
CA PRO A 48 -1.29 -9.86 -19.23
C PRO A 48 -1.24 -8.37 -19.59
N ALA A 49 -2.41 -7.73 -19.74
CA ALA A 49 -2.48 -6.31 -20.10
C ALA A 49 -1.97 -5.39 -18.97
N LEU A 50 -2.24 -5.74 -17.71
CA LEU A 50 -1.72 -5.04 -16.54
C LEU A 50 -0.19 -5.10 -16.48
N ARG A 51 0.38 -6.31 -16.60
CA ARG A 51 1.83 -6.56 -16.57
C ARG A 51 2.56 -5.77 -17.66
N ASP A 52 2.04 -5.78 -18.88
CA ASP A 52 2.59 -5.00 -19.99
C ASP A 52 2.54 -3.49 -19.72
N SER A 53 1.45 -3.02 -19.12
CA SER A 53 1.30 -1.61 -18.76
C SER A 53 2.29 -1.19 -17.69
N VAL A 54 2.51 -2.02 -16.67
CA VAL A 54 3.51 -1.77 -15.62
C VAL A 54 4.91 -1.77 -16.19
N ARG A 55 5.26 -2.74 -17.05
CA ARG A 55 6.58 -2.79 -17.72
C ARG A 55 6.85 -1.54 -18.54
N ARG A 56 5.86 -1.04 -19.29
CA ARG A 56 5.98 0.23 -20.03
C ARG A 56 6.18 1.42 -19.09
N LYS A 57 5.42 1.49 -17.99
CA LYS A 57 5.52 2.59 -17.01
C LYS A 57 6.84 2.58 -16.25
N ALA A 58 7.41 1.40 -15.99
CA ALA A 58 8.65 1.23 -15.25
C ALA A 58 9.89 1.04 -16.14
N ALA A 59 9.77 1.19 -17.47
CA ALA A 59 10.83 0.83 -18.42
C ALA A 59 12.18 1.54 -18.18
N GLY A 60 12.14 2.75 -17.61
CA GLY A 60 13.33 3.54 -17.26
C GLY A 60 13.75 3.45 -15.79
N ALA A 61 13.04 2.69 -14.96
CA ALA A 61 13.31 2.66 -13.52
C ALA A 61 14.64 1.95 -13.23
N GLN A 62 15.57 2.65 -12.57
CA GLN A 62 16.88 2.11 -12.16
C GLN A 62 16.95 1.84 -10.65
N SER A 63 15.85 2.03 -9.92
CA SER A 63 15.74 1.79 -8.48
C SER A 63 14.30 1.45 -8.09
N ASP A 64 14.12 0.90 -6.89
CA ASP A 64 12.81 0.56 -6.33
C ASP A 64 11.91 1.80 -6.22
N THR A 65 12.46 2.92 -5.74
CA THR A 65 11.77 4.22 -5.68
C THR A 65 11.30 4.69 -7.06
N ALA A 66 12.12 4.48 -8.11
CA ALA A 66 11.74 4.85 -9.47
C ALA A 66 10.68 3.90 -10.07
N ALA A 67 10.60 2.66 -9.61
CA ALA A 67 9.56 1.71 -10.02
C ALA A 67 8.25 1.90 -9.26
N ALA A 68 8.29 2.48 -8.05
CA ALA A 68 7.13 2.63 -7.16
C ALA A 68 5.90 3.26 -7.84
N PRO A 69 5.97 4.36 -8.63
CA PRO A 69 4.79 4.93 -9.26
C PRO A 69 4.05 3.96 -10.20
N ALA A 70 4.77 3.07 -10.90
CA ALA A 70 4.16 2.07 -11.76
C ALA A 70 3.45 0.98 -10.95
N LEU A 71 4.01 0.59 -9.81
CA LEU A 71 3.43 -0.39 -8.90
C LEU A 71 2.25 0.17 -8.10
N PHE A 72 2.28 1.45 -7.73
CA PHE A 72 1.16 2.15 -7.11
C PHE A 72 -0.03 2.23 -8.07
N TRP A 73 0.24 2.56 -9.33
CA TRP A 73 -0.79 2.51 -10.37
C TRP A 73 -1.38 1.10 -10.54
N ALA A 74 -0.55 0.06 -10.50
CA ALA A 74 -1.01 -1.33 -10.57
C ALA A 74 -1.87 -1.71 -9.37
N PHE A 75 -1.46 -1.30 -8.17
CA PHE A 75 -2.21 -1.48 -6.93
C PHE A 75 -3.61 -0.85 -7.00
N ASP A 76 -3.74 0.33 -7.59
CA ASP A 76 -5.03 0.99 -7.75
C ASP A 76 -6.02 0.18 -8.61
N GLN A 77 -5.51 -0.65 -9.52
CA GLN A 77 -6.36 -1.51 -10.37
C GLN A 77 -7.00 -2.67 -9.57
N LEU A 78 -6.46 -3.00 -8.39
CA LEU A 78 -7.05 -4.00 -7.50
C LEU A 78 -8.39 -3.57 -6.90
N GLN A 79 -8.69 -2.27 -6.97
CA GLN A 79 -9.85 -1.66 -6.36
C GLN A 79 -9.98 -2.00 -4.85
N ASP A 80 -8.84 -2.13 -4.16
CA ASP A 80 -8.80 -2.40 -2.72
C ASP A 80 -8.95 -1.11 -1.91
N LYS A 81 -10.00 -1.07 -1.09
CA LYS A 81 -10.33 0.08 -0.23
C LYS A 81 -9.53 0.13 1.08
N HIS A 82 -9.05 -1.03 1.54
CA HIS A 82 -8.45 -1.23 2.86
C HIS A 82 -6.94 -1.42 2.80
N GLY A 83 -6.44 -2.00 1.72
CA GLY A 83 -5.02 -2.25 1.53
C GLY A 83 -4.20 -0.99 1.32
N TRP A 84 -2.90 -1.17 1.48
CA TRP A 84 -1.86 -0.25 1.05
C TRP A 84 -0.68 -1.05 0.51
N ILE A 85 0.17 -0.39 -0.26
CA ILE A 85 1.45 -0.94 -0.71
C ILE A 85 2.57 -0.02 -0.24
N THR A 86 3.65 -0.60 0.27
CA THR A 86 4.86 0.13 0.64
C THR A 86 6.02 -0.37 -0.21
N ILE A 87 6.69 0.55 -0.90
CA ILE A 87 7.88 0.28 -1.72
C ILE A 87 8.95 1.28 -1.30
N ALA A 88 10.13 0.77 -0.92
CA ALA A 88 11.16 1.55 -0.23
C ALA A 88 10.53 2.32 0.95
N ASP A 89 10.67 3.65 0.98
CA ASP A 89 10.15 4.50 2.06
C ASP A 89 8.78 5.15 1.74
N SER A 90 8.14 4.75 0.63
CA SER A 90 6.85 5.32 0.21
C SER A 90 5.71 4.33 0.40
N THR A 91 4.65 4.79 1.08
CA THR A 91 3.40 4.05 1.24
C THR A 91 2.30 4.69 0.40
N HIS A 92 1.57 3.85 -0.34
CA HIS A 92 0.48 4.26 -1.22
C HIS A 92 -0.82 3.57 -0.84
N TYR A 93 -1.89 4.36 -0.87
CA TYR A 93 -3.25 3.93 -0.66
C TYR A 93 -4.05 4.24 -1.92
N ASN A 94 -5.03 3.41 -2.27
CA ASN A 94 -5.87 3.71 -3.43
C ASN A 94 -6.77 4.93 -3.16
N GLU A 95 -6.43 6.07 -3.76
CA GLU A 95 -7.15 7.34 -3.60
C GLU A 95 -8.42 7.41 -4.43
N ASN A 96 -8.54 6.57 -5.46
CA ASN A 96 -9.69 6.55 -6.36
C ASN A 96 -10.93 5.91 -5.72
N ILE A 97 -10.76 5.29 -4.54
CA ILE A 97 -11.86 4.69 -3.80
C ILE A 97 -12.30 5.62 -2.69
N ARG A 98 -13.57 6.03 -2.77
CA ARG A 98 -14.22 6.78 -1.70
C ARG A 98 -14.28 5.91 -0.44
N ARG A 99 -13.42 6.23 0.53
CA ARG A 99 -13.54 5.71 1.89
C ARG A 99 -14.70 6.38 2.58
N GLU A 100 -15.58 5.59 3.18
CA GLU A 100 -16.62 6.12 4.04
C GLU A 100 -15.97 6.87 5.21
N LYS A 101 -16.29 8.15 5.36
CA LYS A 101 -15.89 8.89 6.55
C LYS A 101 -16.65 8.29 7.72
N ARG A 102 -15.94 7.83 8.76
CA ARG A 102 -16.59 7.51 10.03
C ARG A 102 -17.38 8.73 10.49
N ALA A 103 -18.70 8.59 10.57
CA ALA A 103 -19.56 9.61 11.14
C ALA A 103 -19.40 9.56 12.67
N LEU A 104 -18.47 10.33 13.21
CA LEU A 104 -18.36 10.54 14.64
C LEU A 104 -19.30 11.70 15.01
N ASN A 105 -20.40 11.39 15.69
CA ASN A 105 -21.23 12.45 16.28
C ASN A 105 -20.46 13.13 17.44
N PRO A 106 -20.82 14.37 17.83
CA PRO A 106 -20.10 15.10 18.87
C PRO A 106 -20.03 14.37 20.21
N GLY A 107 -21.07 13.62 20.59
CA GLY A 107 -21.11 12.83 21.82
C GLY A 107 -20.11 11.68 21.82
N LEU A 108 -20.01 10.95 20.70
CA LEU A 108 -19.04 9.88 20.50
C LEU A 108 -17.62 10.45 20.49
N LEU A 109 -17.40 11.61 19.84
CA LEU A 109 -16.08 12.27 19.87
C LEU A 109 -15.68 12.69 21.29
N ALA A 110 -16.61 13.26 22.06
CA ALA A 110 -16.37 13.61 23.46
C ALA A 110 -16.08 12.38 24.34
N ALA A 111 -16.76 11.26 24.09
CA ALA A 111 -16.48 10.00 24.78
C ALA A 111 -15.10 9.42 24.40
N LEU A 112 -14.75 9.40 23.12
CA LEU A 112 -13.44 8.93 22.63
C LEU A 112 -12.27 9.73 23.21
N ARG A 113 -12.44 11.05 23.39
CA ARG A 113 -11.43 11.92 24.02
C ARG A 113 -11.13 11.58 25.48
N LYS A 114 -12.05 10.88 26.18
CA LYS A 114 -11.82 10.40 27.55
C LYS A 114 -10.91 9.17 27.62
N GLY A 115 -10.50 8.64 26.46
CA GLY A 115 -9.67 7.44 26.36
C GLY A 115 -10.49 6.15 26.42
N PRO A 116 -9.85 5.00 26.14
CA PRO A 116 -10.49 3.70 26.22
C PRO A 116 -10.87 3.38 27.67
N ARG A 117 -12.15 3.06 27.91
CA ARG A 117 -12.63 2.55 29.19
C ARG A 117 -13.57 1.39 28.96
N LEU A 118 -13.25 0.24 29.52
CA LEU A 118 -14.23 -0.84 29.64
C LEU A 118 -15.35 -0.34 30.56
N TYR A 119 -16.52 -0.17 29.95
CA TYR A 119 -17.73 0.15 30.67
C TYR A 119 -18.59 -1.10 30.66
N ASN A 120 -18.95 -1.58 31.84
CA ASN A 120 -20.02 -2.55 32.01
C ASN A 120 -21.18 -1.87 32.77
N GLY A 121 -22.40 -2.23 32.43
CA GLY A 121 -23.57 -1.66 33.07
C GLY A 121 -24.85 -2.35 32.64
N LYS A 122 -25.96 -2.03 33.31
CA LYS A 122 -27.29 -2.46 32.90
C LYS A 122 -28.03 -1.31 32.22
N LEU A 123 -28.49 -1.53 30.99
CA LEU A 123 -29.39 -0.62 30.29
C LEU A 123 -30.83 -1.05 30.57
N GLU A 124 -31.64 -0.13 31.10
CA GLU A 124 -33.06 -0.35 31.47
C GLU A 124 -33.31 -1.60 32.34
N GLY A 125 -32.32 -2.00 33.15
CA GLY A 125 -32.43 -3.14 34.08
C GLY A 125 -32.45 -4.54 33.43
N LYS A 126 -32.67 -4.64 32.12
CA LYS A 126 -32.86 -5.91 31.37
C LYS A 126 -31.73 -6.25 30.40
N TYR A 127 -30.90 -5.28 30.02
CA TYR A 127 -29.79 -5.51 29.09
C TYR A 127 -28.45 -5.30 29.79
N ALA A 128 -27.54 -6.25 29.65
CA ALA A 128 -26.13 -6.01 29.94
C ALA A 128 -25.52 -5.25 28.77
N TYR A 129 -24.77 -4.18 29.06
CA TYR A 129 -24.00 -3.43 28.08
C TYR A 129 -22.53 -3.50 28.45
N ILE A 130 -21.70 -3.86 27.48
CA ILE A 130 -20.24 -3.90 27.59
C ILE A 130 -19.66 -3.11 26.41
N ASN A 131 -18.84 -2.11 26.71
CA ASN A 131 -18.06 -1.40 25.69
C ASN A 131 -16.65 -1.99 25.61
N ILE A 132 -16.35 -2.64 24.48
CA ILE A 132 -15.01 -3.18 24.18
C ILE A 132 -14.35 -2.25 23.16
N HIS A 133 -13.25 -1.62 23.57
CA HIS A 133 -12.49 -0.73 22.69
C HIS A 133 -11.64 -1.53 21.69
N TYR A 134 -11.35 -0.90 20.55
CA TYR A 134 -10.38 -1.44 19.60
C TYR A 134 -8.95 -1.24 20.12
N PHE A 135 -8.17 -2.31 20.14
CA PHE A 135 -6.74 -2.32 20.50
C PHE A 135 -5.90 -2.39 19.24
N ARG A 136 -5.11 -1.35 18.99
CA ARG A 136 -4.27 -1.25 17.79
C ARG A 136 -3.02 -2.12 17.88
N ASP A 137 -2.39 -2.16 19.05
CA ASP A 137 -1.18 -2.94 19.32
C ASP A 137 -1.58 -4.17 20.13
N GLN A 138 -1.45 -5.36 19.52
CA GLN A 138 -1.83 -6.64 20.10
C GLN A 138 -0.59 -7.44 20.50
N THR A 139 0.46 -6.77 20.99
CA THR A 139 1.60 -7.48 21.58
C THR A 139 1.23 -7.97 22.96
N GLU A 140 1.85 -9.07 23.41
CA GLU A 140 1.58 -9.61 24.75
C GLU A 140 1.80 -8.55 25.84
N GLU A 141 2.87 -7.77 25.76
CA GLU A 141 3.18 -6.69 26.68
C GLU A 141 2.09 -5.60 26.71
N THR A 142 1.66 -5.12 25.54
CA THR A 142 0.64 -4.05 25.45
C THR A 142 -0.74 -4.54 25.89
N MET A 143 -1.07 -5.79 25.58
CA MET A 143 -2.31 -6.43 26.04
C MET A 143 -2.31 -6.65 27.55
N ASN A 144 -1.19 -7.07 28.13
CA ASN A 144 -1.04 -7.25 29.59
C ASN A 144 -1.09 -5.91 30.34
N ALA A 145 -0.42 -4.88 29.82
CA ALA A 145 -0.49 -3.53 30.38
C ALA A 145 -1.92 -2.96 30.31
N TYR A 146 -2.63 -3.20 29.19
CA TYR A 146 -4.03 -2.83 29.09
C TYR A 146 -4.91 -3.60 30.08
N ALA A 147 -4.71 -4.91 30.22
CA ALA A 147 -5.47 -5.75 31.16
C ALA A 147 -5.38 -5.27 32.62
N GLN A 148 -4.24 -4.73 33.03
CA GLN A 148 -4.05 -4.14 34.36
C GLN A 148 -4.86 -2.84 34.58
N GLN A 149 -5.24 -2.13 33.51
CA GLN A 149 -6.08 -0.92 33.60
C GLN A 149 -7.57 -1.22 33.74
N ILE A 150 -7.96 -2.49 33.63
CA ILE A 150 -9.36 -2.97 33.66
C ILE A 150 -9.77 -3.41 35.08
N GLN A 151 -8.80 -3.57 36.00
CA GLN A 151 -9.06 -4.01 37.39
C GLN A 151 -9.62 -2.88 38.26
#